data_AF-A0A7V0ZJ39-F1
#
_entry.id   AF-A0A7V0ZJ39-F1
#
_cell.length_a   1.000
_cell.length_b   1.000
_cell.length_c   1.000
_cell.angle_alpha   90.00
_cell.angle_beta   90.00
_cell.angle_gamma   90.00
#
_symmetry.space_group_name_H-M   'P 1'
#
loop_
_entity.id
_entity.type
_entity.pdbx_description
1 polymer ?
#
loop_
_entity_poly.entity_id
_entity_poly.type
_entity_poly.pdbx_seq_one_letter_code
_entity_poly.pdbx_strand_id
1 'polypeptide(L)'
;MTNMKITYISISLLILIMVFGCSEIDKSFQEPLPDIVTYDSHIKAILDKSCVRCHGGNETQGINLSSYSNINTDIGNDVSSFWIVPGNPNSGILIDKLNPGKNDNMYGYLINNRDYEMIYQWIVIDSVAEN
;
A
#
# COMPACT_ATOMS: atom_id res chain seq x y z
N MET A 1 29.89 54.27 -23.93
CA MET A 1 29.54 53.88 -22.53
C MET A 1 28.20 53.13 -22.43
N THR A 2 27.70 52.50 -23.51
CA THR A 2 26.40 51.82 -23.56
C THR A 2 26.49 50.29 -23.43
N ASN A 3 27.59 49.68 -23.89
CA ASN A 3 27.77 48.23 -23.89
C ASN A 3 27.93 47.62 -22.49
N MET A 4 28.56 48.34 -21.56
CA MET A 4 28.79 47.83 -20.20
C MET A 4 27.49 47.69 -19.40
N LYS A 5 26.54 48.63 -19.58
CA LYS A 5 25.24 48.62 -18.89
C LYS A 5 24.33 47.48 -19.39
N ILE A 6 24.38 47.18 -20.69
CA ILE A 6 23.61 46.10 -21.32
C ILE A 6 24.07 44.74 -20.78
N THR A 7 25.38 44.53 -20.61
CA THR A 7 25.93 43.31 -20.02
C THR A 7 25.48 43.11 -18.56
N TYR A 8 25.48 44.16 -17.73
CA TYR A 8 25.00 44.06 -16.34
C TYR A 8 23.50 43.76 -16.24
N ILE A 9 22.68 44.35 -17.12
CA ILE A 9 21.24 44.07 -17.18
C ILE A 9 20.98 42.62 -17.57
N SER A 10 21.78 42.08 -18.51
CA SER A 10 21.69 40.69 -18.98
C SER A 10 22.04 39.67 -17.88
N ILE A 11 23.09 39.96 -17.10
CA ILE A 11 23.57 39.09 -16.01
C ILE A 11 22.59 39.11 -14.83
N SER A 12 22.07 40.29 -14.46
CA SER A 12 21.08 40.42 -13.39
C SER A 12 19.76 39.71 -13.70
N LEU A 13 19.34 39.69 -14.97
CA LEU A 13 18.13 38.97 -15.40
C LEU A 13 18.33 37.44 -15.34
N LEU A 14 19.52 36.95 -15.66
CA LEU A 14 19.86 35.52 -15.60
C LEU A 14 19.92 34.99 -14.16
N ILE A 15 20.45 35.80 -13.24
CA ILE A 15 20.51 35.47 -11.80
C ILE A 15 19.10 35.45 -11.21
N LEU A 16 18.23 36.38 -11.62
CA LEU A 16 16.84 36.43 -11.15
C LEU A 16 16.05 35.18 -11.57
N ILE A 17 16.26 34.68 -12.79
CA ILE A 17 15.64 33.43 -13.29
C ILE A 17 16.08 32.21 -12.45
N MET A 18 17.31 32.19 -11.94
CA MET A 18 17.81 31.11 -11.07
C MET A 18 17.15 31.11 -9.68
N VAL A 19 16.70 32.26 -9.16
CA VAL A 19 16.05 32.35 -7.83
C VAL A 19 14.54 32.09 -7.88
N PHE A 20 13.91 32.24 -9.05
CA PHE A 20 12.50 31.89 -9.27
C PHE A 20 12.29 30.46 -9.79
N GLY A 21 13.35 29.66 -9.89
CA GLY A 21 13.27 28.21 -10.10
C GLY A 21 12.72 27.52 -8.85
N CYS A 22 11.42 27.71 -8.57
CA CYS A 22 10.70 26.94 -7.56
C CYS A 22 10.91 25.45 -7.85
N SER A 23 11.69 24.80 -6.99
CA SER A 23 11.83 23.35 -7.01
C SER A 23 10.59 22.77 -6.33
N GLU A 24 9.49 22.62 -7.07
CA GLU A 24 8.45 21.66 -6.70
C GLU A 24 8.89 20.27 -7.18
N ILE A 25 10.03 19.79 -6.69
CA ILE A 25 10.46 18.40 -6.85
C ILE A 25 10.17 17.69 -5.54
N ASP A 26 8.88 17.54 -5.25
CA ASP A 26 8.39 16.63 -4.21
C ASP A 26 6.96 16.19 -4.53
N LYS A 27 6.76 15.72 -5.76
CA LYS A 27 5.83 14.60 -5.96
C LYS A 27 6.70 13.37 -6.02
N SER A 28 6.87 12.74 -4.86
CA SER A 28 7.41 11.39 -4.74
C SER A 28 6.87 10.57 -5.90
N PHE A 29 7.76 9.95 -6.67
CA PHE A 29 7.42 9.01 -7.74
C PHE A 29 6.84 7.76 -7.08
N GLN A 30 5.66 7.87 -6.48
CA GLN A 30 4.93 6.74 -5.97
C GLN A 30 4.25 6.12 -7.18
N GLU A 31 4.81 4.99 -7.64
CA GLU A 31 4.21 4.27 -8.75
C GLU A 31 2.73 4.01 -8.45
N PRO A 32 1.83 4.17 -9.44
CA PRO A 32 0.44 3.83 -9.24
C PRO A 32 0.30 2.37 -8.77
N LEU A 33 -0.78 2.07 -8.06
CA LEU A 33 -1.12 0.67 -7.79
C LEU A 33 -1.40 -0.02 -9.15
N PRO A 34 -1.15 -1.33 -9.25
CA PRO A 34 -1.60 -2.10 -10.41
C PRO A 34 -3.11 -1.96 -10.63
N ASP A 35 -3.55 -1.99 -11.90
CA ASP A 35 -4.98 -1.92 -12.24
C ASP A 35 -5.78 -3.12 -11.70
N ILE A 36 -5.12 -4.28 -11.59
CA ILE A 36 -5.68 -5.51 -11.01
C ILE A 36 -4.65 -6.11 -10.06
N VAL A 37 -5.07 -6.37 -8.83
CA VAL A 37 -4.26 -7.01 -7.80
C VAL A 37 -4.78 -8.41 -7.52
N THR A 38 -3.99 -9.43 -7.85
CA THR A 38 -4.27 -10.84 -7.51
C THR A 38 -3.41 -11.33 -6.35
N TYR A 39 -3.84 -12.44 -5.73
CA TYR A 39 -3.09 -13.05 -4.63
C TYR A 39 -1.68 -13.47 -5.07
N ASP A 40 -1.58 -14.30 -6.12
CA ASP A 40 -0.32 -14.90 -6.53
C ASP A 40 0.70 -13.87 -7.05
N SER A 41 0.24 -12.84 -7.78
CA SER A 41 1.16 -11.87 -8.40
C SER A 41 1.66 -10.79 -7.43
N HIS A 42 0.91 -10.52 -6.36
CA HIS A 42 1.15 -9.34 -5.54
C HIS A 42 1.09 -9.63 -4.04
N ILE A 43 -0.04 -10.16 -3.56
CA ILE A 43 -0.32 -10.20 -2.13
C ILE A 43 0.51 -11.26 -1.42
N LYS A 44 0.76 -12.40 -2.06
CA LYS A 44 1.59 -13.45 -1.47
C LYS A 44 2.94 -12.91 -1.02
N ALA A 45 3.61 -12.10 -1.83
CA ALA A 45 4.90 -11.52 -1.48
C ALA A 45 4.81 -10.57 -0.28
N ILE A 46 3.72 -9.81 -0.14
CA ILE A 46 3.49 -8.91 0.98
C ILE A 46 3.27 -9.71 2.27
N LEU A 47 2.41 -10.73 2.22
CA LEU A 47 2.11 -11.58 3.39
C LEU A 47 3.32 -12.40 3.82
N ASP A 48 4.07 -12.97 2.87
CA ASP A 48 5.29 -13.73 3.14
C ASP A 48 6.32 -12.86 3.88
N LYS A 49 6.44 -11.59 3.47
CA LYS A 49 7.41 -10.64 4.00
C LYS A 49 7.03 -10.10 5.38
N SER A 50 5.76 -9.79 5.60
CA SER A 50 5.31 -9.03 6.78
C SER A 50 4.58 -9.87 7.82
N CYS A 51 3.99 -11.01 7.42
CA CYS A 51 3.01 -11.72 8.26
C CYS A 51 3.40 -13.18 8.55
N VAL A 52 3.86 -13.92 7.53
CA VAL A 52 4.10 -15.38 7.59
C VAL A 52 5.13 -15.79 8.64
N ARG A 53 6.08 -14.92 9.01
CA ARG A 53 7.01 -15.22 10.11
C ARG A 53 6.28 -15.61 11.41
N CYS A 54 5.15 -14.95 11.70
CA CYS A 54 4.33 -15.24 12.87
C CYS A 54 3.08 -16.07 12.53
N HIS A 55 2.58 -15.95 11.29
CA HIS A 55 1.35 -16.57 10.82
C HIS A 55 1.58 -17.62 9.71
N GLY A 56 2.71 -18.32 9.68
CA GLY A 56 3.05 -19.26 8.59
C GLY A 56 3.15 -20.73 9.00
N GLY A 57 3.04 -21.01 10.30
CA GLY A 57 3.21 -22.34 10.88
C GLY A 57 1.87 -23.01 11.21
N ASN A 58 1.88 -23.85 12.24
CA ASN A 58 0.66 -24.36 12.84
C ASN A 58 -0.20 -23.16 13.30
N GLU A 59 -1.52 -23.26 13.19
CA GLU A 59 -2.51 -22.19 13.47
C GLU A 59 -2.55 -21.72 14.95
N THR A 60 -1.47 -21.91 15.70
CA THR A 60 -1.31 -21.50 17.10
C THR A 60 -1.48 -20.00 17.31
N GLN A 61 -1.37 -19.20 16.24
CA GLN A 61 -1.60 -17.74 16.22
C GLN A 61 -2.93 -17.37 15.53
N GLY A 62 -3.87 -18.31 15.46
CA GLY A 62 -5.22 -18.13 14.92
C GLY A 62 -5.37 -18.49 13.44
N ILE A 63 -4.43 -18.07 12.58
CA ILE A 63 -4.43 -18.37 11.14
C ILE A 63 -3.03 -18.64 10.60
N ASN A 64 -2.97 -19.56 9.62
CA ASN A 64 -1.87 -19.67 8.69
C ASN A 64 -2.11 -18.83 7.39
N LEU A 65 -1.37 -17.75 7.18
CA LEU A 65 -1.40 -16.85 6.03
C LEU A 65 -0.45 -17.27 4.88
N SER A 66 0.15 -18.46 4.93
CA SER A 66 1.17 -18.89 3.95
C SER A 66 0.60 -19.28 2.58
N SER A 67 -0.72 -19.40 2.44
CA SER A 67 -1.38 -19.79 1.18
C SER A 67 -2.76 -19.15 1.05
N TYR A 68 -3.21 -18.95 -0.20
CA TYR A 68 -4.55 -18.43 -0.49
C TYR A 68 -5.65 -19.31 0.10
N SER A 69 -5.53 -20.64 0.00
CA SER A 69 -6.53 -21.57 0.51
C SER A 69 -6.78 -21.40 2.01
N ASN A 70 -5.72 -21.20 2.80
CA ASN A 70 -5.85 -21.03 4.25
C ASN A 70 -6.53 -19.69 4.61
N ILE A 71 -6.29 -18.65 3.82
CA ILE A 71 -6.88 -17.32 4.02
C ILE A 71 -8.34 -17.31 3.56
N ASN A 72 -8.63 -17.96 2.43
CA ASN A 72 -9.97 -18.09 1.87
C ASN A 72 -10.74 -19.28 2.48
N THR A 73 -10.64 -19.43 3.80
CA THR A 73 -11.35 -20.46 4.57
C THR A 73 -12.35 -19.78 5.51
N ASP A 74 -13.53 -20.41 5.64
CA ASP A 74 -14.53 -20.06 6.66
C ASP A 74 -14.04 -20.53 8.05
N ILE A 75 -14.01 -19.64 9.05
CA ILE A 75 -13.60 -19.98 10.42
C ILE A 75 -14.74 -20.03 11.43
N GLY A 76 -16.00 -20.05 10.98
CA GLY A 76 -17.12 -20.12 11.90
C GLY A 76 -18.43 -20.51 11.24
N ASN A 77 -19.53 -20.16 11.91
CA ASN A 77 -20.90 -20.40 11.42
C ASN A 77 -21.59 -19.10 10.97
N ASP A 78 -20.85 -17.99 10.89
CA ASP A 78 -21.38 -16.67 10.54
C ASP A 78 -20.48 -16.00 9.49
N VAL A 79 -21.05 -15.22 8.59
CA VAL A 79 -20.37 -14.51 7.48
C VAL A 79 -19.36 -13.45 7.96
N SER A 80 -19.40 -13.11 9.25
CA SER A 80 -18.38 -12.30 9.94
C SER A 80 -17.13 -13.11 10.34
N SER A 81 -17.18 -14.44 10.18
CA SER A 81 -16.12 -15.40 10.53
C SER A 81 -15.24 -15.78 9.34
N PHE A 82 -15.16 -14.94 8.31
CA PHE A 82 -14.15 -15.13 7.26
C PHE A 82 -12.93 -14.25 7.54
N TRP A 83 -11.74 -14.75 7.19
CA TRP A 83 -10.52 -13.92 7.26
C TRP A 83 -10.55 -12.79 6.24
N ILE A 84 -11.08 -13.08 5.05
CA ILE A 84 -11.32 -12.11 3.99
C ILE A 84 -12.78 -12.22 3.54
N VAL A 85 -13.45 -11.10 3.35
CA VAL A 85 -14.80 -11.06 2.75
C VAL A 85 -14.69 -10.29 1.43
N PRO A 86 -14.66 -10.99 0.28
CA PRO A 86 -14.57 -10.38 -1.03
C PRO A 86 -15.59 -9.25 -1.22
N GLY A 87 -15.12 -8.07 -1.60
CA GLY A 87 -15.99 -6.94 -1.95
C GLY A 87 -16.50 -6.12 -0.77
N ASN A 88 -16.16 -6.49 0.46
CA ASN A 88 -16.67 -5.83 1.66
C ASN A 88 -15.54 -5.20 2.49
N PRO A 89 -15.41 -3.87 2.53
CA PRO A 89 -14.35 -3.20 3.28
C PRO A 89 -14.57 -3.19 4.79
N ASN A 90 -15.78 -3.51 5.26
CA ASN A 90 -16.16 -3.47 6.67
C ASN A 90 -16.30 -4.89 7.25
N SER A 91 -15.85 -5.92 6.54
CA SER A 91 -15.96 -7.30 6.98
C SER A 91 -14.72 -8.09 6.58
N GLY A 92 -14.38 -9.08 7.39
CA GLY A 92 -13.14 -9.83 7.24
C GLY A 92 -12.11 -9.41 8.28
N ILE A 93 -11.59 -10.41 8.99
CA ILE A 93 -10.65 -10.18 10.10
C ILE A 93 -9.34 -9.52 9.61
N LEU A 94 -8.89 -9.82 8.39
CA LEU A 94 -7.63 -9.28 7.87
C LEU A 94 -7.68 -7.74 7.71
N ILE A 95 -8.76 -7.19 7.14
CA ILE A 95 -8.92 -5.73 7.01
C ILE A 95 -9.05 -5.08 8.39
N ASP A 96 -9.82 -5.67 9.30
CA ASP A 96 -9.95 -5.17 10.67
C ASP A 96 -8.61 -5.14 11.40
N LYS A 97 -7.80 -6.20 11.28
CA LYS A 97 -6.47 -6.25 11.86
C LYS A 97 -5.51 -5.26 11.22
N LEU A 98 -5.71 -4.85 9.98
CA LEU A 98 -4.88 -3.83 9.34
C LEU A 98 -5.41 -2.40 9.54
N ASN A 99 -6.52 -2.21 10.25
CA ASN A 99 -7.06 -0.87 10.50
C ASN A 99 -6.33 -0.17 11.65
N PRO A 100 -5.57 0.92 11.41
CA PRO A 100 -4.81 1.62 12.45
C PRO A 100 -5.69 2.26 13.55
N GLY A 101 -6.99 2.41 13.32
CA GLY A 101 -7.96 2.90 14.32
C GLY A 101 -8.41 1.86 15.34
N LYS A 102 -7.98 0.60 15.23
CA LYS A 102 -8.33 -0.49 16.17
C LYS A 102 -7.19 -0.70 17.18
N ASN A 103 -7.50 -0.94 18.45
CA ASN A 103 -6.46 -1.04 19.50
C ASN A 103 -5.53 -2.27 19.36
N ASP A 104 -6.00 -3.34 18.74
CA ASP A 104 -5.31 -4.62 18.56
C ASP A 104 -4.89 -4.86 17.09
N ASN A 105 -4.70 -3.75 16.37
CA ASN A 105 -4.28 -3.79 14.98
C ASN A 105 -2.82 -4.25 14.82
N MET A 106 -2.52 -4.70 13.62
CA MET A 106 -1.24 -5.18 13.12
C MET A 106 -0.70 -4.28 12.00
N TYR A 107 -1.31 -3.10 11.78
CA TYR A 107 -0.92 -2.16 10.73
C TYR A 107 0.58 -1.81 10.80
N GLY A 108 1.12 -1.67 12.02
CA GLY A 108 2.54 -1.37 12.24
C GLY A 108 3.54 -2.42 11.77
N TYR A 109 3.09 -3.62 11.37
CA TYR A 109 3.95 -4.65 10.77
C TYR A 109 4.06 -4.53 9.24
N LEU A 110 3.20 -3.72 8.60
CA LEU A 110 3.36 -3.39 7.19
C LEU A 110 4.57 -2.47 7.02
N ILE A 111 5.28 -2.66 5.90
CA ILE A 111 6.53 -1.94 5.65
C ILE A 111 6.25 -0.51 5.19
N ASN A 112 5.12 -0.31 4.52
CA ASN A 112 4.72 0.96 3.98
C ASN A 112 3.18 0.97 3.77
N ASN A 113 2.62 2.16 3.55
CA ASN A 113 1.18 2.30 3.30
C ASN A 113 0.76 1.63 1.98
N ARG A 114 1.65 1.54 0.97
CA ARG A 114 1.32 0.90 -0.30
C ARG A 114 0.95 -0.58 -0.11
N ASP A 115 1.62 -1.30 0.79
CA ASP A 115 1.29 -2.69 1.09
C ASP A 115 -0.14 -2.82 1.65
N TYR A 116 -0.57 -1.87 2.48
CA TYR A 116 -1.96 -1.79 2.97
C TYR A 116 -2.94 -1.57 1.81
N GLU A 117 -2.67 -0.57 0.96
CA GLU A 117 -3.54 -0.25 -0.18
C GLU A 117 -3.63 -1.42 -1.16
N MET A 118 -2.54 -2.16 -1.39
CA MET A 118 -2.54 -3.35 -2.25
C MET A 118 -3.43 -4.46 -1.66
N ILE A 119 -3.32 -4.73 -0.36
CA ILE A 119 -4.18 -5.72 0.32
C ILE A 119 -5.65 -5.29 0.28
N TYR A 120 -5.93 -4.00 0.50
CA TYR A 120 -7.29 -3.46 0.43
C TYR A 120 -7.86 -3.56 -1.00
N GLN A 121 -7.09 -3.14 -2.01
CA GLN A 121 -7.45 -3.25 -3.42
C GLN A 121 -7.79 -4.69 -3.79
N TRP A 122 -6.96 -5.65 -3.40
CA TRP A 122 -7.22 -7.08 -3.64
C TRP A 122 -8.51 -7.59 -3.00
N ILE A 123 -8.72 -7.35 -1.70
CA ILE A 123 -9.87 -7.91 -0.97
C ILE A 123 -11.18 -7.24 -1.37
N VAL A 124 -11.16 -5.92 -1.57
CA VAL A 124 -12.37 -5.11 -1.67
C VAL A 124 -12.69 -4.77 -3.13
N ILE A 125 -11.71 -4.35 -3.91
CA ILE A 125 -11.94 -3.84 -5.26
C ILE A 125 -11.84 -4.97 -6.29
N ASP A 126 -10.75 -5.72 -6.27
CA ASP A 126 -10.45 -6.80 -7.21
C ASP A 126 -10.92 -8.17 -6.70
N SER A 127 -11.91 -8.15 -5.83
CA SER A 127 -12.45 -9.32 -5.12
C SER A 127 -12.96 -10.46 -6.02
N VAL A 128 -13.24 -10.15 -7.30
CA VAL A 128 -13.70 -11.09 -8.33
C VAL A 128 -12.60 -11.50 -9.31
N ALA A 129 -11.38 -10.98 -9.17
CA ALA A 129 -10.25 -11.36 -9.98
C ALA A 129 -9.81 -12.80 -9.65
N GLU A 130 -9.27 -13.50 -10.65
CA GLU A 130 -8.71 -14.84 -10.47
C GLU A 130 -7.45 -14.75 -9.57
N ASN A 131 -7.38 -15.63 -8.56
CA ASN A 131 -6.39 -15.58 -7.48
C ASN A 131 -5.23 -16.55 -7.67
#